data_AF-A0A7K1AZ76-F1
#
_entry.id   AF-A0A7K1AZ76-F1
#
_cell.length_a   1.000
_cell.length_b   1.000
_cell.length_c   1.000
_cell.angle_alpha   90.00
_cell.angle_beta   90.00
_cell.angle_gamma   90.00
#
_symmetry.space_group_name_H-M   'P 1'
#
loop_
_entity.id
_entity.type
_entity.pdbx_description
1 polymer ?
#
loop_
_entity_poly.entity_id
_entity_poly.type
_entity_poly.pdbx_seq_one_letter_code
_entity_poly.pdbx_strand_id
1 'polypeptide(L)' 'MRGFNNFTDMVGLHKRPAAVLWDMDGTIVDTEPYWFAAEFEIVEMHGGTWSH' A
#
# COMPACT_ATOMS: atom_id res chain seq x y z
N MET A 1 -21.94 -6.85 -25.45
CA MET A 1 -20.86 -6.59 -24.46
C MET A 1 -20.22 -5.26 -24.81
N ARG A 2 -20.23 -4.26 -23.92
CA ARG A 2 -19.54 -2.98 -24.21
C ARG A 2 -18.04 -3.21 -24.01
N GLY A 3 -17.27 -3.12 -25.09
CA GLY A 3 -15.80 -3.11 -25.03
C GLY A 3 -15.29 -1.70 -24.71
N PHE A 4 -14.24 -1.60 -23.89
CA PHE A 4 -13.52 -0.36 -23.67
C PHE A 4 -12.60 -0.10 -24.86
N ASN A 5 -12.62 1.10 -25.44
CA ASN A 5 -11.88 1.41 -26.67
C ASN A 5 -10.44 1.90 -26.42
N ASN A 6 -10.08 2.18 -25.16
CA ASN A 6 -8.72 2.54 -24.74
C ASN A 6 -8.56 2.40 -23.20
N PHE A 7 -7.34 2.63 -22.70
CA PHE A 7 -7.01 2.57 -21.27
C PHE A 7 -7.84 3.55 -20.44
N THR A 8 -8.02 4.77 -20.91
CA THR A 8 -8.81 5.82 -20.24
C THR A 8 -10.28 5.40 -20.06
N ASP A 9 -10.86 4.74 -21.06
CA ASP A 9 -12.20 4.16 -20.99
C ASP A 9 -12.26 2.99 -20.01
N MET A 10 -11.20 2.16 -19.98
CA MET A 10 -11.08 1.00 -19.09
C MET A 10 -11.02 1.40 -17.61
N VAL A 11 -10.28 2.47 -17.29
CA VAL A 11 -10.12 2.94 -15.90
C VAL A 11 -11.04 4.12 -15.54
N GLY A 12 -11.89 4.58 -16.47
CA GLY A 12 -12.84 5.68 -16.27
C GLY A 12 -12.22 7.07 -16.05
N LEU A 13 -10.92 7.26 -16.32
CA LEU A 13 -10.18 8.50 -16.04
C LEU A 13 -10.22 9.49 -17.20
N HIS A 14 -11.39 9.97 -17.58
CA HIS A 14 -11.55 10.88 -18.73
C HIS A 14 -11.02 12.31 -18.51
N LYS A 15 -10.54 12.63 -17.30
CA LYS A 15 -9.87 13.89 -16.97
C LYS A 15 -8.58 13.61 -16.19
N ARG A 16 -7.55 14.42 -16.46
CA ARG A 16 -6.30 14.39 -15.69
C ARG A 16 -6.58 14.87 -14.26
N PRO A 17 -6.02 14.21 -13.24
CA PRO A 17 -6.16 14.69 -11.87
C PRO A 17 -5.41 16.01 -11.71
N ALA A 18 -5.97 16.92 -10.90
CA ALA A 18 -5.31 18.19 -10.59
C ALA A 18 -4.14 18.02 -9.59
N ALA A 19 -4.18 16.96 -8.79
CA ALA A 19 -3.14 16.57 -7.84
C ALA A 19 -3.18 15.05 -7.63
N VAL A 20 -2.08 14.50 -7.13
CA VAL A 20 -1.97 13.08 -6.75
C VAL A 20 -1.63 13.01 -5.28
N LEU A 21 -2.37 12.21 -4.53
CA LEU A 21 -2.03 11.86 -3.16
C LEU A 21 -1.31 10.52 -3.19
N TRP A 22 -0.15 10.48 -2.57
CA TRP A 22 0.64 9.29 -2.39
C TRP A 22 0.52 8.86 -0.95
N ASP A 23 0.35 7.55 -0.73
CA ASP A 23 0.49 6.97 0.59
C ASP A 23 1.94 7.13 1.09
N MET A 24 2.16 7.04 2.39
CA MET A 24 3.48 7.26 3.00
C MET A 24 4.27 5.95 3.11
N ASP A 25 3.77 5.04 3.94
CA ASP A 25 4.44 3.79 4.32
C ASP A 25 4.44 2.79 3.16
N GLY A 26 5.61 2.23 2.85
CA GLY A 26 5.78 1.30 1.73
C GLY A 26 5.63 1.94 0.34
N THR A 27 5.34 3.25 0.26
CA THR A 27 5.15 3.98 -1.01
C THR A 27 6.19 5.10 -1.18
N ILE A 28 6.25 6.06 -0.26
CA ILE A 28 7.26 7.13 -0.27
C ILE A 28 8.48 6.71 0.56
N VAL A 29 8.25 6.02 1.67
CA VAL A 29 9.30 5.59 2.60
C VAL A 29 9.21 4.08 2.79
N ASP A 30 10.35 3.40 2.69
CA ASP A 30 10.47 1.98 3.03
C ASP A 30 10.49 1.80 4.55
N THR A 31 9.29 1.76 5.13
CA THR A 31 9.08 1.60 6.58
C THR A 31 8.82 0.16 7.00
N GLU A 32 8.64 -0.76 6.04
CA GLU A 32 8.37 -2.19 6.28
C GLU A 32 9.36 -2.84 7.27
N PRO A 33 10.70 -2.60 7.20
CA PRO A 33 11.63 -3.17 8.17
C PRO A 33 11.35 -2.72 9.62
N TYR A 34 10.89 -1.49 9.81
CA TYR A 34 10.57 -0.96 11.14
C TYR A 34 9.26 -1.50 11.68
N TRP A 35 8.26 -1.67 10.80
CA TRP A 35 6.99 -2.30 11.17
C TRP A 35 7.23 -3.72 11.67
N PHE A 36 7.98 -4.54 10.93
CA PHE A 36 8.30 -5.90 11.38
C PHE A 36 9.07 -5.91 12.71
N ALA A 37 10.08 -5.07 12.88
CA ALA A 37 10.84 -5.01 14.13
C ALA A 37 9.95 -4.68 15.34
N ALA A 38 9.06 -3.70 15.20
CA ALA A 38 8.12 -3.32 16.26
C ALA A 38 7.10 -4.43 16.57
N GLU A 39 6.62 -5.14 15.53
CA GLU A 39 5.70 -6.27 15.69
C GLU A 39 6.34 -7.42 16.48
N PHE A 40 7.59 -7.78 16.15
CA PHE A 40 8.34 -8.80 16.90
C PHE A 40 8.52 -8.40 18.37
N GLU A 41 8.92 -7.15 18.64
CA GLU A 41 9.11 -6.64 20.00
C GLU A 41 7.82 -6.73 20.83
N ILE A 42 6.68 -6.30 20.24
CA ILE A 42 5.38 -6.33 20.93
C ILE A 42 4.95 -7.75 21.25
N VAL A 43 5.12 -8.69 20.32
CA VAL A 43 4.75 -10.09 20.55
C VAL A 43 5.62 -10.74 21.62
N GLU A 44 6.94 -10.48 21.60
CA GLU A 44 7.84 -10.97 22.65
C GLU A 44 7.48 -10.42 24.03
N MET A 45 7.19 -9.12 24.14
CA MET A 45 6.78 -8.49 25.41
C MET A 45 5.54 -9.12 26.03
N HIS A 46 4.65 -9.69 25.21
CA HIS A 46 3.41 -10.33 25.67
C HIS A 46 3.51 -11.86 25.75
N GLY A 47 4.74 -12.41 25.71
CA GLY A 47 5.01 -13.83 25.87
C GLY A 47 4.62 -14.68 24.66
N GLY A 48 4.38 -14.05 23.51
CA GLY A 48 4.11 -14.72 22.25
C GLY A 48 5.39 -15.02 21.47
N THR A 49 5.26 -15.83 20.42
CA THR A 49 6.30 -16.08 19.43
C THR A 49 5.73 -15.87 18.04
N TRP A 50 6.48 -15.15 17.20
CA TRP A 50 6.12 -14.89 15.81
C TRP A 50 7.06 -15.66 14.88
N SER A 51 6.51 -16.53 14.03
CA SER A 51 7.25 -17.27 13.00
C SER A 51 7.02 -16.67 11.61
N HIS A 52 7.99 -16.83 10.72
CA HIS A 52 7.87 -16.47 9.30
C HIS A 52 7.07 -17.50 8.50
#